data_AF-A0A935L460-F1
#
_entry.id   AF-A0A935L460-F1
#
_cell.length_a   1.000
_cell.length_b   1.000
_cell.length_c   1.000
_cell.angle_alpha   90.00
_cell.angle_beta   90.00
_cell.angle_gamma   90.00
#
_symmetry.space_group_name_H-M   'P 1'
#
loop_
_entity.id
_entity.type
_entity.pdbx_description
1 polymer ?
#
loop_
_entity_poly.entity_id
_entity_poly.type
_entity_poly.pdbx_seq_one_letter_code
_entity_poly.pdbx_strand_id
1 'polypeptide(L)'
;MDYEIRFQSLNETIFNNTILSLKEEANEVFAKYFTHYYPDWLSEAETTAITFSHTLLKKHLFPHLDNNSRVFFILIDNLRYDQWVMFKPVFEEYFQIINEDLYCSILPTTTEYARNSLFSGLLPNGIAQLYPDFLEGDEDISSKNQFEDELFMNYLKRYGKNLKVDFFKILHPPMAQRYIKSINELKDNNVNVLVYNFIDTFAHAKTEVELVKELAKDEVSYRAVTYNWFIHSILIDVIKWAAENHFSIFLTTDHGSVQIKNPIKIIGDRETNTNLRFKTGKNLSTDEKKVYWVRKPNQIGLPIQNVSDTYVFALKYDFFVYPNNYQYYSRYFADSFQHGGISLEEILVPYVFMTPK
;
A
#
# COMPACT_ATOMS: atom_id res chain seq x y z
N MET A 1 -14.32 -2.99 10.47
CA MET A 1 -13.06 -2.46 11.01
C MET A 1 -13.31 -1.57 12.24
N ASP A 2 -14.20 -0.58 12.18
CA ASP A 2 -14.51 0.27 13.35
C ASP A 2 -15.00 -0.50 14.59
N TYR A 3 -15.90 -1.47 14.39
CA TYR A 3 -16.36 -2.33 15.48
C TYR A 3 -15.22 -3.19 16.06
N GLU A 4 -14.33 -3.70 15.22
CA GLU A 4 -13.17 -4.46 15.68
C GLU A 4 -12.28 -3.63 16.62
N ILE A 5 -12.05 -2.35 16.28
CA ILE A 5 -11.25 -1.43 17.10
C ILE A 5 -11.99 -1.06 18.39
N ARG A 6 -13.29 -0.73 18.31
CA ARG A 6 -14.08 -0.34 19.49
C ARG A 6 -14.22 -1.48 20.50
N PHE A 7 -14.47 -2.70 20.03
CA PHE A 7 -14.76 -3.85 20.89
C PHE A 7 -13.51 -4.58 21.40
N GLN A 8 -12.31 -4.32 20.86
CA GLN A 8 -11.06 -4.78 21.46
C GLN A 8 -10.83 -4.28 22.88
N SER A 9 -11.41 -3.12 23.23
CA SER A 9 -11.34 -2.57 24.59
C SER A 9 -12.11 -3.39 25.64
N LEU A 10 -12.99 -4.33 25.21
CA LEU A 10 -13.95 -4.99 26.09
C LEU A 10 -13.57 -6.43 26.50
N ASN A 11 -12.44 -6.99 26.03
CA ASN A 11 -11.93 -8.31 26.44
C ASN A 11 -12.94 -9.48 26.35
N GLU A 12 -13.95 -9.39 25.49
CA GLU A 12 -14.95 -10.46 25.32
C GLU A 12 -14.54 -11.44 24.21
N THR A 13 -13.99 -12.60 24.61
CA THR A 13 -13.46 -13.63 23.70
C THR A 13 -14.48 -14.12 22.66
N ILE A 14 -15.77 -14.19 23.01
CA ILE A 14 -16.85 -14.63 22.10
C ILE A 14 -17.05 -13.64 20.96
N PHE A 15 -16.99 -12.34 21.27
CA PHE A 15 -17.19 -11.28 20.29
C PHE A 15 -16.02 -11.22 19.29
N ASN A 16 -14.80 -11.41 19.78
CA ASN A 16 -13.61 -11.46 18.93
C ASN A 16 -13.66 -12.62 17.93
N ASN A 17 -14.05 -13.82 18.36
CA ASN A 17 -14.19 -14.97 17.45
C ASN A 17 -15.25 -14.73 16.36
N THR A 18 -16.34 -14.06 16.71
CA THR A 18 -17.40 -13.71 15.75
C THR A 18 -16.90 -12.72 14.70
N ILE A 19 -16.18 -11.66 15.12
CA ILE A 19 -15.57 -10.70 14.18
C ILE A 19 -14.60 -11.40 13.23
N LEU A 20 -13.73 -12.27 13.75
CA LEU A 20 -12.76 -13.00 12.93
C LEU A 20 -13.48 -13.86 11.87
N SER A 21 -14.53 -14.60 12.26
CA SER A 21 -15.31 -15.39 11.31
C SER A 21 -15.98 -14.53 10.22
N LEU A 22 -16.58 -13.39 10.60
CA LEU A 22 -17.19 -12.47 9.63
C LEU A 22 -16.16 -11.87 8.67
N LYS A 23 -14.95 -11.59 9.16
CA LYS A 23 -13.85 -11.07 8.35
C LYS A 23 -13.33 -12.11 7.34
N GLU A 24 -13.25 -13.37 7.75
CA GLU A 24 -12.89 -14.47 6.85
C GLU A 24 -13.95 -14.69 5.76
N GLU A 25 -15.24 -14.66 6.12
CA GLU A 25 -16.34 -14.73 5.17
C GLU A 25 -16.38 -13.54 4.21
N ALA A 26 -16.18 -12.32 4.73
CA ALA A 26 -16.12 -11.11 3.92
C ALA A 26 -14.98 -11.17 2.90
N ASN A 27 -13.79 -11.66 3.30
CA ASN A 27 -12.67 -11.85 2.39
C ASN A 27 -12.95 -12.91 1.31
N GLU A 28 -13.67 -14.00 1.64
CA GLU A 28 -14.10 -15.01 0.65
C GLU A 28 -15.04 -14.43 -0.40
N VAL A 29 -16.04 -13.67 0.03
CA VAL A 29 -16.99 -13.01 -0.87
C VAL A 29 -16.29 -11.92 -1.69
N PHE A 30 -15.47 -11.09 -1.04
CA PHE A 30 -14.73 -10.02 -1.69
C PHE A 30 -13.76 -10.55 -2.76
N ALA A 31 -12.97 -11.58 -2.46
CA ALA A 31 -12.03 -12.14 -3.42
C ALA A 31 -12.73 -12.64 -4.69
N LYS A 32 -13.87 -13.34 -4.55
CA LYS A 32 -14.68 -13.78 -5.70
C LYS A 32 -15.24 -12.61 -6.50
N TYR A 33 -15.78 -11.61 -5.82
CA TYR A 33 -16.38 -10.45 -6.45
C TYR A 33 -15.32 -9.59 -7.17
N PHE A 34 -14.23 -9.26 -6.47
CA PHE A 34 -13.12 -8.47 -7.00
C PHE A 34 -12.50 -9.15 -8.23
N THR A 35 -12.14 -10.43 -8.15
CA THR A 35 -11.51 -11.13 -9.29
C THR A 35 -12.38 -11.22 -10.53
N HIS A 36 -13.71 -11.24 -10.36
CA HIS A 36 -14.66 -11.25 -11.46
C HIS A 36 -14.78 -9.89 -12.15
N TYR A 37 -14.91 -8.81 -11.38
CA TYR A 37 -15.20 -7.46 -11.92
C TYR A 37 -13.98 -6.55 -12.07
N TYR A 38 -12.84 -6.87 -11.45
CA TYR A 38 -11.65 -6.03 -11.47
C TYR A 38 -11.17 -5.63 -12.87
N PRO A 39 -11.09 -6.54 -13.87
CA PRO A 39 -10.67 -6.13 -15.22
C PRO A 39 -11.57 -5.05 -15.84
N ASP A 40 -12.89 -5.20 -15.67
CA ASP A 40 -13.87 -4.25 -16.22
C ASP A 40 -13.76 -2.91 -15.50
N TRP A 41 -13.73 -2.92 -14.16
CA TRP A 41 -13.57 -1.70 -13.36
C TRP A 41 -12.27 -0.97 -13.66
N LEU A 42 -11.17 -1.70 -13.90
CA LEU A 42 -9.89 -1.09 -14.22
C LEU A 42 -9.91 -0.46 -15.62
N SER A 43 -10.56 -1.10 -16.59
CA SER A 43 -10.71 -0.56 -17.94
C SER A 43 -11.58 0.70 -17.99
N GLU A 44 -12.52 0.81 -17.05
CA GLU A 44 -13.44 1.94 -16.89
C GLU A 44 -13.02 2.89 -15.75
N ALA A 45 -11.78 2.83 -15.28
CA ALA A 45 -11.32 3.55 -14.07
C ALA A 45 -11.57 5.07 -14.09
N GLU A 46 -11.61 5.67 -15.29
CA GLU A 46 -11.87 7.10 -15.50
C GLU A 46 -13.36 7.47 -15.39
N THR A 47 -14.27 6.53 -15.65
CA THR A 47 -15.73 6.76 -15.71
C THR A 47 -16.49 6.07 -14.58
N THR A 48 -15.90 5.04 -13.96
CA THR A 48 -16.45 4.35 -12.79
C THR A 48 -16.34 5.20 -11.52
N ALA A 49 -17.25 4.93 -10.58
CA ALA A 49 -17.23 5.50 -9.23
C ALA A 49 -16.04 5.00 -8.40
N ILE A 50 -15.46 3.85 -8.75
CA ILE A 50 -14.31 3.27 -8.04
C ILE A 50 -13.05 4.11 -8.33
N THR A 51 -12.32 4.43 -7.28
CA THR A 51 -11.00 5.07 -7.38
C THR A 51 -9.93 4.00 -7.23
N PHE A 52 -9.00 3.95 -8.18
CA PHE A 52 -7.80 3.10 -8.11
C PHE A 52 -6.54 3.92 -7.87
N SER A 53 -5.44 3.28 -7.45
CA SER A 53 -4.12 3.92 -7.20
C SER A 53 -3.76 4.96 -8.27
N HIS A 54 -3.80 4.58 -9.55
CA HIS A 54 -3.43 5.46 -10.67
C HIS A 54 -4.39 6.64 -10.91
N THR A 55 -5.63 6.56 -10.41
CA THR A 55 -6.63 7.64 -10.55
C THR A 55 -6.78 8.51 -9.31
N LEU A 56 -6.28 8.06 -8.15
CA LEU A 56 -6.50 8.68 -6.85
C LEU A 56 -6.11 10.17 -6.85
N LEU A 57 -4.87 10.47 -7.26
CA LEU A 57 -4.36 11.83 -7.16
C LEU A 57 -5.10 12.79 -8.11
N LYS A 58 -5.43 12.36 -9.32
CA LYS A 58 -6.22 13.16 -10.27
C LYS A 58 -7.62 13.46 -9.72
N LYS A 59 -8.29 12.46 -9.14
CA LYS A 59 -9.66 12.61 -8.64
C LYS A 59 -9.72 13.41 -7.33
N HIS A 60 -8.75 13.23 -6.42
CA HIS A 60 -8.87 13.67 -5.03
C HIS A 60 -7.76 14.58 -4.51
N LEU A 61 -6.60 14.68 -5.17
CA LEU A 61 -5.53 15.62 -4.78
C LEU A 61 -5.49 16.83 -5.71
N PHE A 62 -5.45 16.61 -7.02
CA PHE A 62 -5.27 17.65 -8.04
C PHE A 62 -6.33 18.77 -8.02
N PRO A 63 -7.60 18.53 -7.62
CA PRO A 63 -8.57 19.60 -7.41
C PRO A 63 -8.16 20.61 -6.33
N HIS A 64 -7.27 20.25 -5.41
CA HIS A 64 -6.76 21.09 -4.33
C HIS A 64 -5.39 21.71 -4.64
N LEU A 65 -4.87 21.52 -5.86
CA LEU A 65 -3.55 22.01 -6.27
C LEU A 65 -3.66 23.21 -7.21
N ASP A 66 -3.08 24.34 -6.82
CA ASP A 66 -2.95 25.56 -7.62
C ASP A 66 -1.68 26.34 -7.22
N ASN A 67 -1.43 27.50 -7.80
CA ASN A 67 -0.21 28.27 -7.52
C ASN A 67 -0.13 28.83 -6.08
N ASN A 68 -1.23 28.82 -5.34
CA ASN A 68 -1.33 29.25 -3.95
C ASN A 68 -1.51 28.06 -2.99
N SER A 69 -1.64 26.83 -3.50
CA SER A 69 -1.87 25.66 -2.67
C SER A 69 -0.71 25.48 -1.70
N ARG A 70 -1.04 25.01 -0.50
CA ARG A 70 -0.08 24.56 0.52
C ARG A 70 -0.52 23.18 0.96
N VAL A 71 -0.02 22.16 0.28
CA VAL A 71 -0.42 20.77 0.56
C VAL A 71 0.79 19.96 1.01
N PHE A 72 0.64 19.27 2.13
CA PHE A 72 1.55 18.23 2.57
C PHE A 72 0.94 16.89 2.20
N PHE A 73 1.47 16.25 1.16
CA PHE A 73 1.05 14.92 0.74
C PHE A 73 1.87 13.89 1.52
N ILE A 74 1.23 13.19 2.46
CA ILE A 74 1.84 12.13 3.27
C ILE A 74 1.40 10.77 2.73
N LEU A 75 2.35 9.94 2.31
CA LEU A 75 2.14 8.53 2.00
C LEU A 75 2.79 7.67 3.08
N ILE A 76 1.98 6.92 3.83
CA ILE A 76 2.49 5.91 4.78
C ILE A 76 2.40 4.55 4.10
N ASP A 77 3.54 3.91 3.85
CA ASP A 77 3.65 2.59 3.23
C ASP A 77 2.87 1.55 4.03
N ASN A 78 2.09 0.70 3.38
CA ASN A 78 1.43 -0.45 4.01
C ASN A 78 0.40 -0.07 5.11
N LEU A 79 -0.18 1.13 5.07
CA LEU A 79 -1.13 1.59 6.09
C LEU A 79 -2.53 1.04 5.82
N ARG A 80 -2.98 0.11 6.66
CA ARG A 80 -4.35 -0.40 6.58
C ARG A 80 -5.36 0.60 7.13
N TYR A 81 -6.61 0.48 6.67
CA TYR A 81 -7.70 1.33 7.17
C TYR A 81 -7.92 1.22 8.68
N ASP A 82 -7.78 0.02 9.27
CA ASP A 82 -7.93 -0.16 10.71
C ASP A 82 -6.80 0.52 11.52
N GLN A 83 -5.60 0.67 10.95
CA GLN A 83 -4.53 1.47 11.55
C GLN A 83 -4.82 2.97 11.42
N TRP A 84 -5.31 3.42 10.25
CA TRP A 84 -5.75 4.81 10.08
C TRP A 84 -6.80 5.21 11.12
N VAL A 85 -7.81 4.38 11.36
CA VAL A 85 -8.84 4.65 12.36
C VAL A 85 -8.24 4.86 13.77
N MET A 86 -7.12 4.20 14.10
CA MET A 86 -6.39 4.46 15.34
C MET A 86 -5.60 5.77 15.31
N PHE A 87 -5.08 6.18 14.16
CA PHE A 87 -4.26 7.39 14.02
C PHE A 87 -5.13 8.64 13.96
N LYS A 88 -6.33 8.53 13.40
CA LYS A 88 -7.29 9.60 13.15
C LYS A 88 -7.47 10.59 14.32
N PRO A 89 -7.69 10.16 15.59
CA PRO A 89 -7.88 11.09 16.69
C PRO A 89 -6.71 12.06 16.89
N VAL A 90 -5.48 11.62 16.60
CA VAL A 90 -4.27 12.46 16.74
C VAL A 90 -4.22 13.53 15.65
N PHE A 91 -4.64 13.20 14.42
CA PHE A 91 -4.78 14.20 13.36
C PHE A 91 -5.90 15.19 13.67
N GLU A 92 -7.02 14.71 14.22
CA GLU A 92 -8.17 15.55 14.60
C GLU A 92 -7.85 16.54 15.72
N GLU A 93 -6.73 16.41 16.46
CA GLU A 93 -6.29 17.45 17.40
C GLU A 93 -5.91 18.76 16.67
N TYR A 94 -5.32 18.67 15.48
CA TYR A 94 -4.75 19.81 14.74
C TYR A 94 -5.50 20.13 13.43
N PHE A 95 -6.24 19.16 12.88
CA PHE A 95 -6.89 19.26 11.57
C PHE A 95 -8.38 18.97 11.64
N GLN A 96 -9.13 19.59 10.72
CA GLN A 96 -10.49 19.19 10.37
C GLN A 96 -10.42 18.28 9.14
N ILE A 97 -11.00 17.08 9.24
CA ILE A 97 -11.15 16.16 8.11
C ILE A 97 -12.25 16.68 7.19
N ILE A 98 -11.92 16.90 5.92
CA ILE A 98 -12.84 17.37 4.87
C ILE A 98 -13.35 16.19 4.06
N ASN A 99 -12.47 15.26 3.72
CA ASN A 99 -12.80 14.01 3.03
C ASN A 99 -12.07 12.84 3.70
N GLU A 100 -12.77 11.73 3.86
CA GLU A 100 -12.22 10.45 4.29
C GLU A 100 -13.00 9.37 3.54
N ASP A 101 -12.30 8.55 2.76
CA ASP A 101 -12.90 7.44 2.03
C ASP A 101 -11.83 6.38 1.69
N LEU A 102 -12.27 5.27 1.13
CA LEU A 102 -11.41 4.19 0.67
C LEU A 102 -11.21 4.28 -0.85
N TYR A 103 -10.06 3.81 -1.30
CA TYR A 103 -9.80 3.54 -2.70
C TYR A 103 -9.21 2.13 -2.87
N CYS A 104 -9.22 1.62 -4.09
CA CYS A 104 -8.69 0.31 -4.43
C CYS A 104 -7.21 0.40 -4.84
N SER A 105 -6.33 -0.25 -4.10
CA SER A 105 -4.99 -0.55 -4.58
C SER A 105 -5.07 -1.45 -5.83
N ILE A 106 -4.17 -1.24 -6.79
CA ILE A 106 -4.10 -2.09 -7.98
C ILE A 106 -3.38 -3.40 -7.67
N LEU A 107 -3.48 -4.37 -8.57
CA LEU A 107 -2.67 -5.59 -8.51
C LEU A 107 -1.32 -5.40 -9.22
N PRO A 108 -0.25 -6.07 -8.77
CA PRO A 108 -0.05 -6.54 -7.39
C PRO A 108 -0.16 -5.41 -6.36
N THR A 109 -0.69 -5.74 -5.18
CA THR A 109 -0.76 -4.84 -4.01
C THR A 109 0.61 -4.73 -3.32
N THR A 110 1.63 -4.35 -4.09
CA THR A 110 2.99 -4.13 -3.60
C THR A 110 3.48 -2.75 -3.98
N THR A 111 4.50 -2.27 -3.27
CA THR A 111 5.07 -0.94 -3.42
C THR A 111 5.42 -0.63 -4.88
N GLU A 112 6.16 -1.52 -5.55
CA GLU A 112 6.68 -1.27 -6.90
C GLU A 112 5.62 -1.19 -8.00
N TYR A 113 4.43 -1.72 -7.75
CA TYR A 113 3.31 -1.61 -8.68
C TYR A 113 2.34 -0.52 -8.24
N ALA A 114 1.80 -0.62 -7.03
CA ALA A 114 0.74 0.25 -6.56
C ALA A 114 1.20 1.70 -6.33
N ARG A 115 2.37 1.89 -5.72
CA ARG A 115 2.90 3.23 -5.42
C ARG A 115 3.39 3.94 -6.67
N ASN A 116 4.13 3.23 -7.52
CA ASN A 116 4.58 3.80 -8.80
C ASN A 116 3.37 4.16 -9.67
N SER A 117 2.30 3.35 -9.65
CA SER A 117 1.06 3.70 -10.34
C SER A 117 0.37 4.93 -9.73
N LEU A 118 0.39 5.05 -8.40
CA LEU A 118 -0.13 6.22 -7.69
C LEU A 118 0.61 7.51 -8.06
N PHE A 119 1.95 7.51 -8.00
CA PHE A 119 2.76 8.69 -8.32
C PHE A 119 2.82 8.96 -9.81
N SER A 120 2.72 7.95 -10.66
CA SER A 120 2.73 8.14 -12.10
C SER A 120 1.37 8.44 -12.67
N GLY A 121 0.25 8.12 -12.02
CA GLY A 121 -1.07 8.22 -12.64
C GLY A 121 -1.30 7.26 -13.81
N LEU A 122 -0.47 6.23 -13.93
CA LEU A 122 -0.50 5.23 -15.00
C LEU A 122 -0.64 3.84 -14.39
N LEU A 123 -1.15 2.90 -15.17
CA LEU A 123 -1.02 1.48 -14.83
C LEU A 123 0.43 1.00 -15.07
N PRO A 124 0.86 -0.10 -14.44
CA PRO A 124 2.23 -0.61 -14.54
C PRO A 124 2.74 -0.80 -15.99
N ASN A 125 1.91 -1.30 -16.90
CA ASN A 125 2.26 -1.40 -18.32
C ASN A 125 2.42 -0.03 -19.01
N GLY A 126 1.65 0.97 -18.61
CA GLY A 126 1.77 2.34 -19.08
C GLY A 126 3.06 3.00 -18.61
N ILE A 127 3.48 2.72 -17.37
CA ILE A 127 4.80 3.13 -16.85
C ILE A 127 5.90 2.48 -17.70
N ALA A 128 5.83 1.17 -17.94
CA ALA A 128 6.82 0.46 -18.74
C ALA A 128 6.94 0.96 -20.19
N GLN A 129 5.83 1.44 -20.77
CA GLN A 129 5.81 2.00 -22.12
C GLN A 129 6.34 3.43 -22.18
N LEU A 130 6.01 4.27 -21.20
CA LEU A 130 6.36 5.70 -21.21
C LEU A 130 7.71 6.00 -20.56
N TYR A 131 8.13 5.16 -19.62
CA TYR A 131 9.36 5.31 -18.82
C TYR A 131 10.12 3.97 -18.73
N PRO A 132 10.53 3.38 -19.87
CA PRO A 132 11.25 2.11 -19.87
C PRO A 132 12.53 2.18 -19.02
N ASP A 133 13.26 3.30 -19.09
CA ASP A 133 14.51 3.53 -18.35
C ASP A 133 14.30 3.53 -16.82
N PHE A 134 13.08 3.80 -16.32
CA PHE A 134 12.78 3.78 -14.88
C PHE A 134 12.60 2.36 -14.34
N LEU A 135 12.50 1.37 -15.23
CA LEU A 135 12.45 -0.04 -14.90
C LEU A 135 13.80 -0.73 -15.13
N GLU A 136 14.78 -0.05 -15.72
CA GLU A 136 16.14 -0.54 -15.92
C GLU A 136 16.94 -0.39 -14.61
N GLY A 137 16.96 -1.44 -13.81
CA GLY A 137 17.77 -1.56 -12.59
C GLY A 137 18.05 -3.02 -12.27
N ASP A 138 19.07 -3.30 -11.47
CA ASP A 138 19.35 -4.65 -10.96
C ASP A 138 18.05 -5.28 -10.41
N GLU A 139 17.90 -6.61 -10.53
CA GLU A 139 16.73 -7.39 -10.10
C GLU A 139 16.32 -7.19 -8.62
N ASP A 140 17.15 -6.48 -7.86
CA ASP A 140 16.96 -6.16 -6.46
C ASP A 140 15.78 -5.20 -6.23
N ILE A 141 14.90 -5.54 -5.29
CA ILE A 141 13.63 -4.84 -5.01
C ILE A 141 13.86 -3.37 -4.62
N SER A 142 15.04 -3.06 -4.09
CA SER A 142 15.44 -1.70 -3.68
C SER A 142 15.64 -0.73 -4.86
N SER A 143 15.87 -1.23 -6.08
CA SER A 143 16.07 -0.39 -7.28
C SER A 143 14.76 0.11 -7.91
N LYS A 144 13.65 -0.62 -7.68
CA LYS A 144 12.39 -0.46 -8.43
C LYS A 144 11.55 0.77 -8.03
N ASN A 145 11.94 1.47 -6.97
CA ASN A 145 11.21 2.62 -6.41
C ASN A 145 12.12 3.86 -6.29
N GLN A 146 13.13 3.96 -7.15
CA GLN A 146 14.09 5.07 -7.12
C GLN A 146 13.56 6.34 -7.80
N PHE A 147 12.61 6.22 -8.72
CA PHE A 147 12.12 7.33 -9.55
C PHE A 147 10.73 7.84 -9.16
N GLU A 148 10.33 7.68 -7.90
CA GLU A 148 8.98 8.05 -7.42
C GLU A 148 8.72 9.56 -7.57
N ASP A 149 9.73 10.39 -7.32
CA ASP A 149 9.67 11.83 -7.47
C ASP A 149 9.59 12.24 -8.94
N GLU A 150 10.38 11.65 -9.86
CA GLU A 150 10.24 11.94 -11.29
C GLU A 150 8.89 11.49 -11.84
N LEU A 151 8.35 10.36 -11.38
CA LEU A 151 7.01 9.90 -11.76
C LEU A 151 5.95 10.94 -11.35
N PHE A 152 6.02 11.45 -10.11
CA PHE A 152 5.09 12.47 -9.62
C PHE A 152 5.23 13.80 -10.35
N MET A 153 6.46 14.26 -10.58
CA MET A 153 6.72 15.49 -11.33
C MET A 153 6.24 15.39 -12.78
N ASN A 154 6.45 14.24 -13.43
CA ASN A 154 5.91 13.97 -14.76
C ASN A 154 4.38 13.92 -14.77
N TYR A 155 3.75 13.36 -13.73
CA TYR A 155 2.30 13.33 -13.59
C TYR A 155 1.72 14.75 -13.51
N LEU A 156 2.28 15.61 -12.65
CA LEU A 156 1.89 17.03 -12.57
C LEU A 156 2.05 17.75 -13.92
N LYS A 157 3.18 17.55 -14.60
CA LYS A 157 3.47 18.15 -15.91
C LYS A 157 2.46 17.75 -16.98
N ARG A 158 2.08 16.47 -17.06
CA ARG A 158 1.06 16.00 -18.02
C ARG A 158 -0.32 16.63 -17.79
N TYR A 159 -0.58 17.14 -16.59
CA TYR A 159 -1.81 17.85 -16.23
C TYR A 159 -1.64 19.38 -16.17
N GLY A 160 -0.52 19.91 -16.68
CA GLY A 160 -0.27 21.36 -16.75
C GLY A 160 -0.08 22.03 -15.40
N LYS A 161 0.24 21.28 -14.34
CA LYS A 161 0.51 21.80 -13.00
C LYS A 161 1.98 22.20 -12.89
N ASN A 162 2.27 23.49 -12.98
CA ASN A 162 3.62 24.03 -12.77
C ASN A 162 3.76 24.50 -11.30
N LEU A 163 4.04 23.56 -10.41
CA LEU A 163 4.06 23.77 -8.96
C LEU A 163 5.47 23.60 -8.42
N LYS A 164 5.81 24.37 -7.37
CA LYS A 164 7.02 24.14 -6.60
C LYS A 164 6.79 22.95 -5.67
N VAL A 165 7.51 21.85 -5.90
CA VAL A 165 7.34 20.58 -5.18
C VAL A 165 8.65 20.17 -4.52
N ASP A 166 8.57 19.69 -3.29
CA ASP A 166 9.62 18.89 -2.64
C ASP A 166 9.11 17.46 -2.44
N PHE A 167 9.97 16.47 -2.64
CA PHE A 167 9.65 15.07 -2.46
C PHE A 167 10.71 14.42 -1.59
N PHE A 168 10.29 13.82 -0.48
CA PHE A 168 11.21 13.21 0.46
C PHE A 168 10.73 11.85 0.94
N LYS A 169 11.62 10.85 0.92
CA LYS A 169 11.35 9.49 1.38
C LYS A 169 12.15 9.17 2.64
N ILE A 170 11.46 8.86 3.73
CA ILE A 170 12.07 8.43 4.98
C ILE A 170 12.24 6.90 4.95
N LEU A 171 13.49 6.46 4.77
CA LEU A 171 13.87 5.04 4.82
C LEU A 171 14.31 4.59 6.21
N HIS A 172 14.90 5.47 7.01
CA HIS A 172 15.41 5.14 8.35
C HIS A 172 15.37 6.35 9.30
N PRO A 173 15.36 6.14 10.63
CA PRO A 173 15.17 7.21 11.61
C PRO A 173 16.15 8.41 11.50
N PRO A 174 17.45 8.22 11.19
CA PRO A 174 18.36 9.35 10.96
C PRO A 174 17.93 10.31 9.84
N MET A 175 17.29 9.81 8.76
CA MET A 175 16.77 10.67 7.69
C MET A 175 15.61 11.53 8.18
N ALA A 176 14.71 10.95 8.97
CA ALA A 176 13.60 11.69 9.56
C ALA A 176 14.10 12.86 10.42
N GLN A 177 15.16 12.65 11.22
CA GLN A 177 15.75 13.72 12.04
C GLN A 177 16.40 14.84 11.21
N ARG A 178 16.91 14.53 10.01
CA ARG A 178 17.43 15.56 9.09
C ARG A 178 16.28 16.33 8.46
N TYR A 179 15.26 15.62 7.99
CA TYR A 179 14.08 16.21 7.38
C TYR A 179 13.40 17.24 8.30
N ILE A 180 13.16 16.88 9.57
CA ILE A 180 12.51 17.81 10.50
C ILE A 180 13.36 19.05 10.81
N LYS A 181 14.69 18.96 10.72
CA LYS A 181 15.58 20.12 10.92
C LYS A 181 15.51 21.11 9.75
N SER A 182 15.31 20.63 8.53
CA SER A 182 15.19 21.46 7.32
C SER A 182 13.74 21.77 6.93
N ILE A 183 12.74 21.28 7.66
CA ILE A 183 11.32 21.39 7.27
C ILE A 183 10.87 22.85 7.04
N ASN A 184 11.49 23.82 7.72
CA ASN A 184 11.19 25.24 7.53
C ASN A 184 11.58 25.78 6.14
N GLU A 185 12.46 25.10 5.42
CA GLU A 185 12.82 25.44 4.02
C GLU A 185 11.68 25.10 3.04
N LEU A 186 10.72 24.28 3.49
CA LEU A 186 9.60 23.78 2.67
C LEU A 186 8.38 24.70 2.68
N LYS A 187 8.41 25.82 3.43
CA LYS A 187 7.24 26.72 3.63
C LYS A 187 6.71 27.36 2.35
N ASP A 188 7.60 27.61 1.41
CA ASP A 188 7.26 28.32 0.17
C ASP A 188 6.88 27.35 -0.97
N ASN A 189 6.83 26.03 -0.69
CA ASN A 189 6.46 25.03 -1.68
C ASN A 189 4.94 24.93 -1.81
N ASN A 190 4.47 24.63 -3.02
CA ASN A 190 3.06 24.37 -3.26
C ASN A 190 2.64 23.00 -2.73
N VAL A 191 3.52 22.00 -2.90
CA VAL A 191 3.33 20.63 -2.45
C VAL A 191 4.61 20.11 -1.81
N ASN A 192 4.49 19.54 -0.62
CA ASN A 192 5.57 18.78 0.02
C ASN A 192 5.12 17.33 0.15
N VAL A 193 5.81 16.41 -0.53
CA VAL A 193 5.50 14.99 -0.51
C VAL A 193 6.42 14.28 0.48
N LEU A 194 5.84 13.52 1.39
CA LEU A 194 6.56 12.73 2.39
C LEU A 194 6.13 11.27 2.32
N VAL A 195 7.07 10.40 1.99
CA VAL A 195 6.87 8.95 1.97
C VAL A 195 7.50 8.32 3.21
N TYR A 196 6.75 7.51 3.96
CA TYR A 196 7.22 6.87 5.19
C TYR A 196 7.06 5.34 5.14
N ASN A 197 8.18 4.60 5.15
CA ASN A 197 8.22 3.14 4.91
C ASN A 197 8.24 2.26 6.18
N PHE A 198 7.95 2.80 7.36
CA PHE A 198 8.14 2.06 8.62
C PHE A 198 7.26 0.82 8.74
N ILE A 199 5.97 0.93 8.44
CA ILE A 199 5.01 -0.17 8.64
C ILE A 199 5.36 -1.36 7.75
N ASP A 200 5.75 -1.13 6.50
CA ASP A 200 6.22 -2.16 5.57
C ASP A 200 7.54 -2.79 6.03
N THR A 201 8.51 -1.97 6.42
CA THR A 201 9.80 -2.45 6.95
C THR A 201 9.57 -3.32 8.19
N PHE A 202 8.63 -2.94 9.05
CA PHE A 202 8.27 -3.69 10.24
C PHE A 202 7.51 -4.99 9.90
N ALA A 203 6.61 -4.98 8.92
CA ALA A 203 5.92 -6.17 8.42
C ALA A 203 6.91 -7.22 7.88
N HIS A 204 7.90 -6.78 7.09
CA HIS A 204 8.95 -7.65 6.57
C HIS A 204 9.95 -8.10 7.64
N ALA A 205 10.33 -7.23 8.58
CA ALA A 205 11.21 -7.61 9.68
C ALA A 205 10.62 -8.74 10.55
N LYS A 206 9.29 -8.89 10.59
CA LYS A 206 8.62 -9.99 11.29
C LYS A 206 9.09 -11.36 10.78
N THR A 207 9.45 -11.55 9.51
CA THR A 207 9.93 -12.88 9.07
C THR A 207 11.34 -13.19 9.58
N GLU A 208 12.17 -12.16 9.76
CA GLU A 208 13.61 -12.30 9.98
C GLU A 208 14.04 -12.13 11.45
N VAL A 209 13.31 -11.32 12.23
CA VAL A 209 13.68 -10.93 13.59
C VAL A 209 12.70 -11.49 14.60
N GLU A 210 13.16 -12.40 15.47
CA GLU A 210 12.32 -13.09 16.46
C GLU A 210 11.60 -12.12 17.41
N LEU A 211 12.28 -11.06 17.86
CA LEU A 211 11.67 -10.01 18.70
C LEU A 211 10.48 -9.33 18.00
N VAL A 212 10.57 -9.09 16.69
CA VAL A 212 9.48 -8.49 15.91
C VAL A 212 8.31 -9.46 15.78
N LYS A 213 8.57 -10.78 15.67
CA LYS A 213 7.51 -11.81 15.71
C LYS A 213 6.72 -11.76 17.01
N GLU A 214 7.40 -11.64 18.14
CA GLU A 214 6.74 -11.55 19.45
C GLU A 214 5.90 -10.28 19.58
N LEU A 215 6.44 -9.13 19.14
CA LEU A 215 5.78 -7.83 19.23
C LEU A 215 4.56 -7.70 18.30
N ALA A 216 4.57 -8.38 17.15
CA ALA A 216 3.54 -8.27 16.13
C ALA A 216 2.84 -9.61 15.87
N LYS A 217 2.71 -10.47 16.89
CA LYS A 217 2.24 -11.86 16.73
C LYS A 217 0.85 -12.02 16.10
N ASP A 218 -0.04 -11.05 16.30
CA ASP A 218 -1.40 -11.01 15.77
C ASP A 218 -1.78 -9.59 15.31
N GLU A 219 -2.94 -9.44 14.68
CA GLU A 219 -3.41 -8.14 14.18
C GLU A 219 -3.59 -7.07 15.27
N VAL A 220 -3.96 -7.47 16.49
CA VAL A 220 -4.11 -6.54 17.63
C VAL A 220 -2.76 -5.96 18.02
N SER A 221 -1.77 -6.83 18.17
CA SER A 221 -0.40 -6.45 18.52
C SER A 221 0.24 -5.63 17.41
N TYR A 222 0.01 -6.01 16.15
CA TYR A 222 0.47 -5.27 14.98
C TYR A 222 -0.07 -3.83 14.96
N ARG A 223 -1.39 -3.66 15.12
CA ARG A 223 -2.02 -2.34 15.27
C ARG A 223 -1.44 -1.55 16.44
N ALA A 224 -1.31 -2.16 17.62
CA ALA A 224 -0.77 -1.49 18.80
C ALA A 224 0.67 -1.00 18.60
N VAL A 225 1.53 -1.80 17.98
CA VAL A 225 2.92 -1.40 17.69
C VAL A 225 2.95 -0.28 16.67
N THR A 226 2.16 -0.35 15.60
CA THR A 226 2.11 0.73 14.60
C THR A 226 1.56 2.04 15.18
N TYR A 227 0.57 1.99 16.07
CA TYR A 227 0.10 3.17 16.78
C TYR A 227 1.16 3.76 17.71
N ASN A 228 1.84 2.91 18.49
CA ASN A 228 2.91 3.34 19.39
C ASN A 228 4.07 4.00 18.61
N TRP A 229 4.48 3.38 17.51
CA TRP A 229 5.44 4.00 16.59
C TRP A 229 4.94 5.37 16.13
N PHE A 230 3.71 5.46 15.64
CA PHE A 230 3.16 6.71 15.09
C PHE A 230 3.21 7.86 16.10
N ILE A 231 2.69 7.67 17.33
CA ILE A 231 2.62 8.74 18.34
C ILE A 231 3.99 9.19 18.86
N HIS A 232 5.04 8.39 18.66
CA HIS A 232 6.42 8.73 19.02
C HIS A 232 7.32 9.01 17.81
N SER A 233 6.74 9.01 16.60
CA SER A 233 7.48 9.27 15.37
C SER A 233 7.58 10.76 15.08
N ILE A 234 8.57 11.12 14.28
CA ILE A 234 8.75 12.48 13.74
C ILE A 234 7.56 12.91 12.88
N LEU A 235 6.71 11.98 12.45
CA LEU A 235 5.49 12.31 11.71
C LEU A 235 4.57 13.22 12.53
N ILE A 236 4.53 13.09 13.87
CA ILE A 236 3.77 14.00 14.74
C ILE A 236 4.30 15.43 14.65
N ASP A 237 5.62 15.60 14.61
CA ASP A 237 6.24 16.91 14.48
C ASP A 237 5.94 17.52 13.11
N VAL A 238 5.93 16.69 12.05
CA VAL A 238 5.51 17.11 10.70
C VAL A 238 4.05 17.56 10.68
N ILE A 239 3.14 16.81 11.31
CA ILE A 239 1.70 17.14 11.39
C ILE A 239 1.50 18.48 12.10
N LYS A 240 2.13 18.66 13.27
CA LYS A 240 2.07 19.92 14.03
C LYS A 240 2.61 21.10 13.21
N TRP A 241 3.79 20.91 12.60
CA TRP A 241 4.39 21.94 11.77
C TRP A 241 3.51 22.31 10.57
N ALA A 242 2.89 21.33 9.92
CA ALA A 242 1.97 21.56 8.81
C ALA A 242 0.77 22.39 9.26
N ALA A 243 0.18 22.08 10.43
CA ALA A 243 -0.92 22.85 11.00
C ALA A 243 -0.51 24.31 11.30
N GLU A 244 0.61 24.50 12.00
CA GLU A 244 1.14 25.83 12.37
C GLU A 244 1.46 26.72 11.16
N ASN A 245 1.79 26.12 10.02
CA ASN A 245 2.16 26.84 8.79
C ASN A 245 1.03 26.83 7.73
N HIS A 246 -0.18 26.43 8.13
CA HIS A 246 -1.39 26.41 7.31
C HIS A 246 -1.29 25.54 6.05
N PHE A 247 -0.59 24.41 6.12
CA PHE A 247 -0.62 23.38 5.09
C PHE A 247 -1.84 22.47 5.30
N SER A 248 -2.60 22.20 4.24
CA SER A 248 -3.56 21.08 4.23
C SER A 248 -2.78 19.77 4.12
N ILE A 249 -3.30 18.68 4.70
CA ILE A 249 -2.70 17.36 4.56
C ILE A 249 -3.56 16.51 3.62
N PHE A 250 -2.92 15.87 2.64
CA PHE A 250 -3.47 14.75 1.91
C PHE A 250 -2.74 13.50 2.38
N LEU A 251 -3.41 12.62 3.12
CA LEU A 251 -2.84 11.39 3.64
C LEU A 251 -3.40 10.19 2.90
N THR A 252 -2.54 9.27 2.49
CA THR A 252 -2.93 8.00 1.88
C THR A 252 -1.84 6.96 2.13
N THR A 253 -2.06 5.77 1.58
CA THR A 253 -1.09 4.69 1.45
C THR A 253 -1.05 4.22 -0.01
N ASP A 254 -0.27 3.19 -0.32
CA ASP A 254 -0.21 2.49 -1.59
C ASP A 254 -0.96 1.15 -1.58
N HIS A 255 -0.83 0.37 -0.51
CA HIS A 255 -1.52 -0.88 -0.26
C HIS A 255 -1.58 -1.16 1.25
N GLY A 256 -2.27 -2.22 1.66
CA GLY A 256 -2.17 -2.75 3.02
C GLY A 256 -1.44 -4.10 3.08
N SER A 257 -1.71 -4.86 4.13
CA SER A 257 -1.17 -6.21 4.33
C SER A 257 -2.13 -7.12 5.10
N VAL A 258 -1.88 -8.41 4.97
CA VAL A 258 -2.66 -9.45 5.63
C VAL A 258 -1.75 -10.42 6.38
N GLN A 259 -2.22 -10.91 7.53
CA GLN A 259 -1.56 -12.00 8.24
C GLN A 259 -1.83 -13.32 7.51
N ILE A 260 -0.83 -13.86 6.81
CA ILE A 260 -0.97 -15.07 6.00
C ILE A 260 -1.05 -16.34 6.85
N LYS A 261 -1.90 -17.28 6.45
CA LYS A 261 -2.20 -18.51 7.21
C LYS A 261 -2.05 -19.78 6.37
N ASN A 262 -2.55 -19.78 5.14
CA ASN A 262 -2.75 -21.02 4.39
C ASN A 262 -1.73 -21.16 3.25
N PRO A 263 -0.78 -22.10 3.32
CA PRO A 263 0.17 -22.30 2.24
C PRO A 263 -0.49 -22.99 1.04
N ILE A 264 -0.16 -22.51 -0.15
CA ILE A 264 -0.50 -23.05 -1.47
C ILE A 264 0.80 -23.45 -2.15
N LYS A 265 0.87 -24.69 -2.64
CA LYS A 265 2.01 -25.16 -3.43
C LYS A 265 2.05 -24.45 -4.77
N ILE A 266 3.21 -23.92 -5.14
CA ILE A 266 3.47 -23.38 -6.48
C ILE A 266 4.78 -23.92 -7.03
N ILE A 267 4.80 -24.22 -8.32
CA ILE A 267 6.00 -24.53 -9.08
C ILE A 267 6.19 -23.39 -10.08
N GLY A 268 7.43 -22.96 -10.29
CA GLY A 268 7.81 -21.94 -11.24
C GLY A 268 9.29 -22.06 -11.60
N ASP A 269 9.70 -21.33 -12.64
CA ASP A 269 11.09 -21.28 -13.09
C ASP A 269 11.95 -20.44 -12.13
N ARG A 270 13.28 -20.49 -12.29
CA ARG A 270 14.23 -19.73 -11.46
C ARG A 270 14.01 -18.21 -11.53
N GLU A 271 13.51 -17.71 -12.65
CA GLU A 271 13.20 -16.29 -12.90
C GLU A 271 11.90 -15.84 -12.19
N THR A 272 11.16 -16.76 -11.58
CA THR A 272 9.95 -16.43 -10.82
C THR A 272 10.33 -15.61 -9.57
N ASN A 273 9.64 -14.49 -9.36
CA ASN A 273 9.86 -13.61 -8.22
C ASN A 273 9.73 -14.33 -6.85
N THR A 274 10.24 -13.69 -5.79
CA THR A 274 10.26 -14.23 -4.43
C THR A 274 9.03 -13.89 -3.59
N ASN A 275 8.18 -12.94 -4.00
CA ASN A 275 6.98 -12.51 -3.25
C ASN A 275 6.06 -13.69 -2.90
N LEU A 276 5.51 -13.69 -1.68
CA LEU A 276 4.73 -14.81 -1.14
C LEU A 276 3.25 -14.76 -1.52
N ARG A 277 2.74 -13.63 -2.00
CA ARG A 277 1.33 -13.39 -2.32
C ARG A 277 1.04 -13.34 -3.81
N PHE A 278 2.02 -13.08 -4.66
CA PHE A 278 1.88 -13.24 -6.10
C PHE A 278 3.13 -13.79 -6.75
N LYS A 279 2.94 -14.56 -7.82
CA LYS A 279 4.02 -15.06 -8.70
C LYS A 279 3.82 -14.56 -10.12
N THR A 280 4.94 -14.26 -10.79
CA THR A 280 4.98 -14.00 -12.23
C THR A 280 5.98 -14.92 -12.91
N GLY A 281 5.63 -15.47 -14.06
CA GLY A 281 6.50 -16.37 -14.81
C GLY A 281 5.78 -17.11 -15.93
N LYS A 282 6.58 -17.84 -16.73
CA LYS A 282 6.13 -18.59 -17.91
C LYS A 282 5.55 -19.95 -17.55
N ASN A 283 6.27 -20.73 -16.73
CA ASN A 283 5.91 -22.11 -16.40
C ASN A 283 5.40 -22.24 -14.96
N LEU A 284 4.41 -21.43 -14.58
CA LEU A 284 3.77 -21.54 -13.27
C LEU A 284 2.82 -22.76 -13.23
N SER A 285 2.78 -23.47 -12.10
CA SER A 285 1.84 -24.55 -11.84
C SER A 285 1.39 -24.53 -10.39
N THR A 286 0.08 -24.47 -10.17
CA THR A 286 -0.58 -24.46 -8.86
C THR A 286 -2.05 -24.88 -9.00
N ASP A 287 -2.77 -25.01 -7.88
CA ASP A 287 -4.20 -25.32 -7.88
C ASP A 287 -5.02 -24.10 -8.31
N GLU A 288 -5.48 -24.08 -9.57
CA GLU A 288 -6.22 -22.96 -10.15
C GLU A 288 -7.50 -22.60 -9.38
N LYS A 289 -8.07 -23.54 -8.61
CA LYS A 289 -9.29 -23.27 -7.82
C LYS A 289 -9.02 -22.41 -6.58
N LYS A 290 -7.76 -22.24 -6.20
CA LYS A 290 -7.34 -21.51 -4.98
C LYS A 290 -6.72 -20.14 -5.25
N VAL A 291 -6.57 -19.77 -6.52
CA VAL A 291 -5.80 -18.59 -6.93
C VAL A 291 -6.55 -17.78 -7.97
N TYR A 292 -6.16 -16.52 -8.13
CA TYR A 292 -6.54 -15.74 -9.31
C TYR A 292 -5.43 -15.81 -10.35
N TRP A 293 -5.69 -16.49 -11.47
CA TRP A 293 -4.72 -16.67 -12.54
C TRP A 293 -4.99 -15.71 -13.69
N VAL A 294 -4.05 -14.78 -13.90
CA VAL A 294 -4.08 -13.81 -14.98
C VAL A 294 -3.19 -14.29 -16.11
N ARG A 295 -3.80 -14.93 -17.11
CA ARG A 295 -3.11 -15.44 -18.30
C ARG A 295 -2.80 -14.37 -19.35
N LYS A 296 -3.44 -13.20 -19.25
CA LYS A 296 -3.24 -12.06 -20.15
C LYS A 296 -2.98 -10.80 -19.31
N PRO A 297 -1.76 -10.60 -18.80
CA PRO A 297 -1.47 -9.54 -17.82
C PRO A 297 -1.79 -8.12 -18.32
N ASN A 298 -1.60 -7.88 -19.62
CA ASN A 298 -1.95 -6.61 -20.26
C ASN A 298 -3.43 -6.20 -20.09
N GLN A 299 -4.36 -7.15 -19.92
CA GLN A 299 -5.78 -6.85 -19.74
C GLN A 299 -6.09 -6.18 -18.40
N ILE A 300 -5.20 -6.33 -17.42
CA ILE A 300 -5.31 -5.69 -16.10
C ILE A 300 -4.15 -4.72 -15.84
N GLY A 301 -3.57 -4.17 -16.91
CA GLY A 301 -2.55 -3.11 -16.79
C GLY A 301 -1.17 -3.59 -16.37
N LEU A 302 -0.88 -4.89 -16.40
CA LEU A 302 0.43 -5.42 -16.00
C LEU A 302 1.40 -5.56 -17.18
N PRO A 303 2.69 -5.25 -16.99
CA PRO A 303 3.70 -5.44 -18.01
C PRO A 303 3.94 -6.93 -18.25
N ILE A 304 4.42 -7.25 -19.45
CA ILE A 304 4.93 -8.57 -19.81
C ILE A 304 6.33 -8.39 -20.40
N GLN A 305 7.27 -9.25 -20.02
CA GLN A 305 8.58 -9.30 -20.69
C GLN A 305 8.51 -10.25 -21.89
N ASN A 306 7.68 -11.30 -21.79
CA ASN A 306 7.46 -12.30 -22.81
C ASN A 306 5.97 -12.56 -22.99
N VAL A 307 5.57 -12.94 -24.20
CA VAL A 307 4.17 -13.23 -24.56
C VAL A 307 3.54 -14.33 -23.69
N SER A 308 4.37 -15.24 -23.15
CA SER A 308 3.94 -16.34 -22.29
C SER A 308 3.90 -16.01 -20.80
N ASP A 309 4.26 -14.78 -20.39
CA ASP A 309 4.29 -14.43 -18.97
C ASP A 309 2.86 -14.38 -18.40
N THR A 310 2.69 -15.00 -17.24
CA THR A 310 1.42 -15.00 -16.51
C THR A 310 1.63 -14.58 -15.08
N TYR A 311 0.58 -14.07 -14.45
CA TYR A 311 0.58 -13.69 -13.05
C TYR A 311 -0.41 -14.56 -12.29
N VAL A 312 -0.04 -14.98 -11.09
CA VAL A 312 -0.91 -15.74 -10.18
C VAL A 312 -0.92 -15.07 -8.82
N PHE A 313 -2.12 -14.75 -8.32
CA PHE A 313 -2.33 -14.06 -7.06
C PHE A 313 -2.97 -14.98 -6.03
N ALA A 314 -2.45 -14.95 -4.81
CA ALA A 314 -3.05 -15.59 -3.65
C ALA A 314 -4.26 -14.77 -3.18
N LEU A 315 -5.27 -15.48 -2.66
CA LEU A 315 -6.52 -14.88 -2.20
C LEU A 315 -6.55 -14.90 -0.66
N LYS A 316 -7.26 -13.94 -0.07
CA LYS A 316 -7.58 -13.92 1.38
C LYS A 316 -6.31 -13.99 2.23
N TYR A 317 -6.13 -15.06 3.02
CA TYR A 317 -4.98 -15.31 3.89
C TYR A 317 -4.00 -16.33 3.31
N ASP A 318 -4.12 -16.67 2.02
CA ASP A 318 -3.34 -17.74 1.42
C ASP A 318 -1.95 -17.25 0.95
N PHE A 319 -0.96 -18.11 0.82
CA PHE A 319 0.38 -17.70 0.36
C PHE A 319 1.10 -18.82 -0.36
N PHE A 320 2.06 -18.48 -1.21
CA PHE A 320 2.77 -19.42 -2.06
C PHE A 320 4.03 -19.99 -1.39
N VAL A 321 4.18 -21.31 -1.49
CA VAL A 321 5.36 -22.04 -1.01
C VAL A 321 5.80 -23.05 -2.06
N TYR A 322 7.11 -23.07 -2.36
CA TYR A 322 7.67 -24.06 -3.28
C TYR A 322 7.70 -25.47 -2.66
N PRO A 323 7.65 -26.56 -3.46
CA PRO A 323 7.62 -27.93 -2.93
C PRO A 323 8.86 -28.31 -2.12
N ASN A 324 10.02 -27.75 -2.45
CA ASN A 324 11.27 -27.99 -1.75
C ASN A 324 11.18 -27.43 -0.33
N ASN A 325 11.39 -28.29 0.68
CA ASN A 325 11.25 -27.95 2.10
C ASN A 325 9.88 -27.32 2.46
N TYR A 326 8.81 -27.76 1.79
CA TYR A 326 7.47 -27.19 1.94
C TYR A 326 7.02 -27.06 3.40
N GLN A 327 7.20 -28.09 4.24
CA GLN A 327 6.77 -28.02 5.65
C GLN A 327 7.54 -26.96 6.45
N TYR A 328 8.84 -26.79 6.18
CA TYR A 328 9.65 -25.78 6.85
C TYR A 328 9.17 -24.38 6.46
N TYR A 329 9.11 -24.07 5.16
CA TYR A 329 8.72 -22.74 4.70
C TYR A 329 7.25 -22.40 4.99
N SER A 330 6.36 -23.40 4.97
CA SER A 330 4.97 -23.22 5.40
C SER A 330 4.88 -22.73 6.85
N ARG A 331 5.69 -23.30 7.76
CA ARG A 331 5.72 -22.87 9.17
C ARG A 331 6.51 -21.59 9.37
N TYR A 332 7.57 -21.39 8.61
CA TYR A 332 8.45 -20.23 8.73
C TYR A 332 7.75 -18.93 8.35
N PHE A 333 6.93 -18.95 7.29
CA PHE A 333 6.19 -17.77 6.81
C PHE A 333 4.79 -17.64 7.38
N ALA A 334 4.20 -18.71 7.92
CA ALA A 334 2.88 -18.64 8.56
C ALA A 334 2.84 -17.53 9.61
N ASP A 335 1.69 -16.87 9.70
CA ASP A 335 1.41 -15.76 10.59
C ASP A 335 2.25 -14.50 10.35
N SER A 336 3.10 -14.43 9.33
CA SER A 336 3.74 -13.17 8.92
C SER A 336 2.76 -12.24 8.22
N PHE A 337 3.04 -10.93 8.23
CA PHE A 337 2.26 -9.96 7.46
C PHE A 337 2.87 -9.85 6.06
N GLN A 338 2.03 -10.05 5.05
CA GLN A 338 2.46 -10.04 3.64
C GLN A 338 1.48 -9.23 2.79
N HIS A 339 1.96 -8.83 1.62
CA HIS A 339 1.21 -8.06 0.63
C HIS A 339 1.55 -8.52 -0.79
N GLY A 340 0.75 -8.08 -1.76
CA GLY A 340 0.85 -8.44 -3.18
C GLY A 340 -0.29 -9.31 -3.70
N GLY A 341 -1.21 -9.75 -2.83
CA GLY A 341 -2.33 -10.60 -3.17
C GLY A 341 -3.67 -9.87 -3.22
N ILE A 342 -4.75 -10.63 -3.02
CA ILE A 342 -6.13 -10.13 -3.04
C ILE A 342 -6.78 -10.40 -1.68
N SER A 343 -6.87 -9.36 -0.86
CA SER A 343 -7.67 -9.33 0.36
C SER A 343 -8.28 -7.94 0.55
N LEU A 344 -9.28 -7.83 1.41
CA LEU A 344 -9.89 -6.55 1.79
C LEU A 344 -8.85 -5.59 2.36
N GLU A 345 -7.97 -6.10 3.22
CA GLU A 345 -6.95 -5.34 3.93
C GLU A 345 -5.82 -4.86 3.01
N GLU A 346 -5.49 -5.61 1.96
CA GLU A 346 -4.48 -5.20 0.97
C GLU A 346 -5.04 -4.17 -0.03
N ILE A 347 -6.27 -4.37 -0.50
CA ILE A 347 -6.85 -3.62 -1.62
C ILE A 347 -7.60 -2.37 -1.16
N LEU A 348 -8.41 -2.42 -0.11
CA LEU A 348 -9.22 -1.27 0.31
C LEU A 348 -8.45 -0.43 1.33
N VAL A 349 -7.95 0.70 0.85
CA VAL A 349 -7.00 1.52 1.60
C VAL A 349 -7.44 2.98 1.71
N PRO A 350 -7.12 3.68 2.81
CA PRO A 350 -7.60 5.03 3.05
C PRO A 350 -6.95 6.08 2.16
N TYR A 351 -7.74 7.09 1.80
CA TYR A 351 -7.23 8.44 1.59
C TYR A 351 -8.01 9.44 2.44
N VAL A 352 -7.34 10.52 2.82
CA VAL A 352 -7.90 11.54 3.70
C VAL A 352 -7.39 12.90 3.25
N PHE A 353 -8.30 13.85 3.06
CA PHE A 353 -7.96 15.26 2.87
C PHE A 353 -8.43 16.05 4.08
N MET A 354 -7.52 16.84 4.65
CA MET A 354 -7.76 17.57 5.89
C MET A 354 -7.13 18.96 5.84
N THR A 355 -7.80 19.91 6.49
CA THR A 355 -7.37 21.32 6.58
C THR A 355 -7.04 21.67 8.03
N PRO A 356 -6.04 22.53 8.27
CA PRO A 356 -5.67 22.94 9.62
C PRO A 356 -6.83 23.66 10.33
N LYS A 357 -6.96 23.48 11.64
CA LYS A 357 -7.98 24.10 12.49
C LYS A 357 -7.73 25.58 12.78
#